data_AF-A0ABD5V630-F1
#
_entry.id   AF-A0ABD5V630-F1
#
_cell.length_a   1.000
_cell.length_b   1.000
_cell.length_c   1.000
_cell.angle_alpha   90.00
_cell.angle_beta   90.00
_cell.angle_gamma   90.00
#
_symmetry.space_group_name_H-M   'P 1'
#
loop_
_entity.id
_entity.type
_entity.pdbx_description
1 polymer ?
#
loop_
_entity_poly.entity_id
_entity_poly.type
_entity_poly.pdbx_seq_one_letter_code
_entity_poly.pdbx_strand_id
1 'polypeptide(L)' 'MIDSDAVRLTLDDGMVTVTIDRPNRRNALSREVSDGLREALATVKDHEARCLVVEGAGGAFSAGGDIAAMREGIEGEEPL' A
#
# COMPACT_ATOMS: atom_id res chain seq x y z
N MET A 1 -5.24 12.54 7.53
CA MET A 1 -4.57 11.24 7.76
C MET A 1 -5.62 10.18 7.62
N ILE A 2 -5.53 9.36 6.58
CA ILE A 2 -6.22 8.07 6.55
C ILE A 2 -5.16 7.07 7.00
N ASP A 3 -5.40 6.48 8.16
CA ASP A 3 -4.54 5.48 8.79
C ASP A 3 -5.23 4.14 8.58
N SER A 4 -4.81 3.43 7.54
CA SER A 4 -5.07 2.00 7.43
C SER A 4 -3.88 1.32 8.10
N ASP A 5 -4.11 0.27 8.91
CA ASP A 5 -3.01 -0.49 9.54
C ASP A 5 -1.97 -1.00 8.51
N ALA A 6 -2.31 -1.03 7.21
CA ALA A 6 -1.43 -1.49 6.15
C ALA A 6 -0.61 -0.38 5.44
N VAL A 7 -1.09 0.87 5.44
CA VAL A 7 -0.42 2.00 4.76
C VAL A 7 -0.68 3.33 5.48
N ARG A 8 0.34 4.19 5.47
CA ARG A 8 0.24 5.55 6.00
C ARG A 8 0.51 6.57 4.89
N LEU A 9 -0.29 7.63 4.85
CA LEU A 9 -0.17 8.71 3.87
C LEU A 9 0.16 10.03 4.55
N THR A 10 1.17 10.71 4.01
CA THR A 10 1.50 12.10 4.38
C THR A 10 1.59 12.96 3.13
N LEU A 11 1.21 14.23 3.25
CA LEU A 11 1.33 15.25 2.22
C LEU A 11 2.09 16.42 2.84
N ASP A 12 3.26 16.74 2.29
CA ASP A 12 4.11 17.84 2.75
C ASP A 12 4.84 18.49 1.57
N ASP A 13 4.89 19.83 1.54
CA ASP A 13 5.51 20.64 0.48
C ASP A 13 5.28 20.16 -0.98
N GLY A 14 4.04 19.75 -1.30
CA GLY A 14 3.69 19.24 -2.62
C GLY A 14 4.31 17.88 -2.95
N MET A 15 4.64 17.08 -1.95
CA MET A 15 5.07 15.69 -2.04
C MET A 15 4.11 14.82 -1.25
N VAL A 16 3.63 13.74 -1.88
CA VAL A 16 2.89 12.67 -1.18
C VAL A 16 3.88 11.57 -0.82
N THR A 17 3.86 11.12 0.43
CA THR A 17 4.60 9.92 0.86
C THR A 17 3.63 8.86 1.31
N VAL A 18 3.76 7.66 0.74
CA VAL A 18 3.08 6.46 1.19
C VAL A 18 4.09 5.51 1.84
N THR A 19 3.85 5.18 3.11
CA THR A 19 4.63 4.19 3.85
C THR A 19 3.82 2.90 3.99
N ILE A 20 4.32 1.80 3.42
CA ILE A 20 3.73 0.46 3.62
C ILE A 20 4.09 0.02 5.04
N ASP A 21 3.09 -0.16 5.91
CA ASP A 21 3.29 -0.39 7.35
C ASP A 21 2.88 -1.80 7.80
N ARG A 22 3.45 -2.81 7.13
CA ARG A 22 3.28 -4.22 7.52
C ARG A 22 4.62 -4.90 7.82
N PRO A 23 5.45 -4.36 8.73
CA PRO A 23 6.82 -4.85 8.95
C PRO A 23 6.86 -6.33 9.34
N ASN A 24 5.88 -6.81 10.12
CA ASN A 24 5.75 -8.22 10.52
C ASN A 24 5.50 -9.18 9.34
N ARG A 25 5.05 -8.66 8.20
CA ARG A 25 4.84 -9.38 6.94
C ARG A 25 5.86 -8.96 5.86
N ARG A 26 6.94 -8.28 6.25
CA ARG A 26 7.93 -7.68 5.34
C ARG A 26 7.28 -6.83 4.24
N ASN A 27 6.22 -6.11 4.58
CA ASN A 27 5.51 -5.22 3.66
C ASN A 27 4.98 -5.92 2.40
N ALA A 28 4.49 -7.16 2.55
CA ALA A 28 3.82 -7.89 1.47
C ALA A 28 2.59 -7.12 0.93
N LEU A 29 2.45 -7.13 -0.40
CA LEU A 29 1.44 -6.38 -1.14
C LEU A 29 0.07 -7.10 -1.07
N SER A 30 -0.64 -6.92 0.06
CA SER A 30 -2.03 -7.37 0.19
C SER A 30 -3.00 -6.46 -0.56
N ARG A 31 -4.29 -6.79 -0.50
CA ARG A 31 -5.37 -5.98 -1.05
C ARG A 31 -5.41 -4.59 -0.40
N GLU A 32 -5.27 -4.52 0.92
CA GLU A 32 -5.27 -3.26 1.68
C GLU A 32 -4.08 -2.36 1.29
N VAL A 33 -2.89 -2.95 1.10
CA VAL A 33 -1.72 -2.21 0.59
C VAL A 33 -1.99 -1.70 -0.82
N SER A 34 -2.57 -2.53 -1.68
CA SER A 34 -2.89 -2.15 -3.06
C SER A 34 -3.93 -1.03 -3.13
N ASP A 35 -4.96 -1.08 -2.29
CA ASP A 35 -5.99 -0.04 -2.19
C ASP A 35 -5.39 1.27 -1.67
N GLY A 36 -4.52 1.19 -0.67
CA GLY A 36 -3.76 2.34 -0.16
C GLY A 36 -2.85 3.02 -1.20
N LEU A 37 -2.14 2.24 -2.01
CA LEU A 37 -1.32 2.78 -3.10
C LEU A 37 -2.16 3.48 -4.18
N ARG A 38 -3.38 2.99 -4.46
CA ARG A 38 -4.32 3.65 -5.38
C ARG A 38 -4.79 4.99 -4.83
N GLU A 39 -5.07 5.06 -3.53
CA GLU A 39 -5.43 6.31 -2.85
C GLU A 39 -4.28 7.33 -2.85
N ALA A 40 -3.04 6.87 -2.66
CA ALA A 40 -1.86 7.71 -2.76
C ALA A 40 -1.77 8.38 -4.14
N LEU A 41 -1.99 7.61 -5.21
CA LEU A 41 -2.01 8.12 -6.59
C LEU A 41 -3.15 9.11 -6.83
N ALA A 42 -4.33 8.89 -6.25
CA ALA A 42 -5.43 9.85 -6.31
C ALA A 42 -5.07 11.16 -5.59
N THR A 43 -4.47 11.05 -4.40
CA THR A 43 -4.02 12.20 -3.60
C THR A 43 -2.99 13.04 -4.37
N VAL A 44 -2.04 12.40 -5.07
CA VAL A 44 -1.07 13.10 -5.92
C VAL A 44 -1.77 13.93 -6.98
N LYS A 45 -2.80 13.38 -7.62
CA LYS A 45 -3.58 14.07 -8.65
C LYS A 45 -4.39 15.22 -8.06
N ASP A 46 -5.10 14.99 -6.96
CA ASP A 46 -6.03 15.95 -6.36
C ASP A 46 -5.30 17.16 -5.75
N HIS A 47 -4.08 16.97 -5.28
CA HIS A 47 -3.24 18.02 -4.70
C HIS A 47 -2.17 18.57 -5.65
N GLU A 48 -2.18 18.15 -6.91
CA GLU A 48 -1.16 18.50 -7.92
C GLU A 48 0.28 18.31 -7.39
N ALA A 49 0.49 17.24 -6.62
CA ALA A 49 1.76 16.96 -5.99
C ALA A 49 2.83 16.67 -7.06
N ARG A 50 4.04 17.17 -6.84
CA ARG A 50 5.17 17.06 -7.77
C ARG A 50 5.82 15.69 -7.74
N CYS A 51 5.63 14.94 -6.64
CA CYS A 51 6.28 13.66 -6.41
C CYS A 51 5.43 12.76 -5.50
N LEU A 52 5.51 11.45 -5.77
CA LEU A 52 5.08 10.39 -4.87
C LEU A 52 6.30 9.61 -4.40
N VAL A 53 6.53 9.59 -3.09
CA VAL A 53 7.52 8.72 -2.45
C VAL A 53 6.81 7.48 -1.94
N VAL A 54 7.38 6.31 -2.23
CA VAL A 54 6.91 5.02 -1.71
C VAL A 54 8.03 4.43 -0.88
N GLU A 55 7.73 4.11 0.37
CA GLU A 55 8.68 3.52 1.31
C GLU A 55 8.03 2.42 2.15
N GLY A 56 8.85 1.59 2.80
CA GLY A 56 8.40 0.52 3.69
C GLY A 56 8.80 0.81 5.13
N ALA A 57 7.88 0.62 6.08
CA ALA A 57 8.20 0.72 7.50
C ALA A 57 9.11 -0.44 7.95
N GLY A 58 9.92 -0.18 8.97
CA GLY A 58 10.85 -1.15 9.52
C GLY A 58 12.12 -1.26 8.69
N GLY A 59 12.50 -2.48 8.29
CA GLY A 59 13.79 -2.78 7.68
C GLY A 59 13.75 -3.27 6.22
N ALA A 60 12.58 -3.27 5.58
CA ALA A 60 12.43 -3.75 4.22
C ALA A 60 11.44 -2.88 3.44
N PHE A 61 11.66 -2.69 2.13
CA PHE A 61 10.70 -2.01 1.26
C PHE A 61 9.43 -2.85 1.09
N SER A 62 9.53 -4.01 0.44
CA SER A 62 8.45 -4.97 0.27
C SER A 62 8.99 -6.36 -0.09
N ALA A 63 8.34 -7.41 0.39
CA ALA A 63 8.58 -8.79 -0.02
C ALA A 63 7.90 -9.19 -1.35
N GLY A 64 7.13 -8.28 -1.97
CA GLY A 64 6.36 -8.56 -3.18
C GLY A 64 4.94 -9.04 -2.87
N GLY A 65 4.36 -9.85 -3.77
CA GLY A 65 2.97 -10.31 -3.66
C GLY A 65 2.69 -11.07 -2.35
N ASP A 66 1.51 -10.82 -1.76
CA ASP A 66 1.06 -11.54 -0.57
C ASP A 66 0.50 -12.92 -0.95
N ILE A 67 1.35 -13.95 -0.89
CA ILE A 67 1.00 -15.33 -1.27
C ILE A 67 -0.18 -15.87 -0.44
N ALA A 68 -0.30 -15.47 0.83
CA ALA A 68 -1.42 -15.91 1.66
C ALA A 68 -2.75 -15.35 1.13
N ALA A 69 -2.78 -14.04 0.84
CA ALA A 69 -3.95 -13.41 0.24
C ALA A 69 -4.27 -13.95 -1.17
N MET A 70 -3.25 -14.27 -1.98
CA MET A 70 -3.45 -14.89 -3.30
C MET A 70 -4.12 -16.26 -3.19
N ARG A 71 -3.76 -17.06 -2.19
CA ARG A 71 -4.38 -18.38 -1.96
C ARG A 71 -5.84 -18.27 -1.55
N GLU A 72 -6.15 -17.35 -0.64
CA GLU A 72 -7.54 -17.09 -0.23
C GLU A 72 -8.43 -16.66 -1.42
N GLY A 73 -7.89 -15.86 -2.34
CA GLY A 73 -8.61 -15.45 -3.56
C GLY A 73 -8.91 -16.60 -4.52
N ILE A 74 -8.00 -17.58 -4.64
CA ILE A 74 -8.18 -18.78 -5.49
C ILE A 74 -9.19 -19.75 -4.85
N GLU A 75 -9.17 -19.90 -3.54
CA GLU A 75 -10.08 -20.81 -2.81
C GLU A 75 -11.53 -20.26 -2.73
N GLY A 76 -11.74 -18.97 -2.98
CA GLY A 76 -13.05 -18.30 -2.97
C GLY A 76 -13.81 -18.27 -4.30
N GLU A 77 -13.20 -18.69 -5.41
CA GLU A 77 -13.90 -18.89 -6.69
C GLU A 77 -14.59 -20.27 -6.66
N GLU A 78 -15.92 -20.31 -6.52
CA GLU A 78 -16.66 -21.56 -6.77
C GLU A 78 -16.40 -22.00 -8.22
N PRO A 79 -16.00 -23.26 -8.46
CA PRO A 79 -15.83 -23.75 -9.82
C PRO A 79 -17.17 -23.64 -10.56
N LEU A 80 -17.14 -23.07 -11.77
CA LEU A 80 -18.29 -23.07 -12.69
C LEU A 80 -18.78 -24.48 -13.01
#